data_AF-A0A1Y1YSA9-F1
#
_entry.id   AF-A0A1Y1YSA9-F1
#
_cell.length_a   1.000
_cell.length_b   1.000
_cell.length_c   1.000
_cell.angle_alpha   90.00
_cell.angle_beta   90.00
_cell.angle_gamma   90.00
#
_symmetry.space_group_name_H-M   'P 1'
#
loop_
_entity.id
_entity.type
_entity.pdbx_description
1 polymer ?
#
loop_
_entity_poly.entity_id
_entity_poly.type
_entity_poly.pdbx_seq_one_letter_code
_entity_poly.pdbx_strand_id
1 'polypeptide(L)'
;MIKEYKEKKDNQYLNFRLIIPNKYFISRLVNDKELHLSYTDLNTYYLLKYNYISNITFDYFKKEILSEHDVVSILFIDIIYLKNNFDITKITNYINNNYFYKTIFGVIGINVDGIEYIINNISNRHYDSYCYNYRINPCFPRDLLIKYSSKLYKPNILYFKYSDKYIEDIFNNLCSDNLLKELHYSKSFKYGSNFNLNLCLKKYNISQNIQNFEILNFEKYILNKPSIKTEQFNMNEEDLWFGNKTLFNFNFTLNNYENLSDNMYDYSYDEINMFSDIFIKEYLNDEELSKILKNPEYILYKYENDYSIEKNFFYFSVVKCCFVGSLIYNNYSKFIIYSLVNLIDCINLKYLPQDNRIYFDCKYYCEENYDWPCDYEVIISYTITTTSNDDFNYIFFP
;
A
#
# COMPACT_ATOMS: atom_id res chain seq x y z
N MET A 1 -12.69 2.07 18.94
CA MET A 1 -12.13 1.63 20.24
C MET A 1 -10.75 1.06 19.96
N ILE A 2 -9.77 1.91 19.71
CA ILE A 2 -8.36 1.50 19.69
C ILE A 2 -7.97 1.45 21.17
N LYS A 3 -8.02 0.27 21.78
CA LYS A 3 -7.32 0.07 23.04
C LYS A 3 -5.85 0.02 22.69
N GLU A 4 -5.17 1.16 22.77
CA GLU A 4 -3.75 1.15 23.09
C GLU A 4 -3.62 0.53 24.48
N TYR A 5 -3.31 -0.76 24.51
CA TYR A 5 -2.79 -1.41 25.70
C TYR A 5 -1.41 -0.80 25.98
N LYS A 6 -1.40 0.29 26.76
CA LYS A 6 -0.21 0.81 27.46
C LYS A 6 0.19 -0.11 28.62
N GLU A 7 0.27 -1.42 28.38
CA GLU A 7 0.84 -2.35 29.34
C GLU A 7 1.97 -3.18 28.72
N LYS A 8 3.16 -2.91 29.26
CA LYS A 8 4.39 -3.72 29.27
C LYS A 8 5.20 -3.77 27.98
N LYS A 9 6.50 -3.51 28.18
CA LYS A 9 7.65 -3.54 27.24
C LYS A 9 7.87 -4.87 26.50
N ASP A 10 6.90 -5.79 26.51
CA ASP A 10 7.01 -7.12 25.90
C ASP A 10 6.09 -7.36 24.70
N ASN A 11 5.41 -6.33 24.17
CA ASN A 11 4.39 -6.46 23.11
C ASN A 11 4.81 -5.97 21.71
N GLN A 12 6.08 -6.14 21.32
CA GLN A 12 6.47 -6.03 19.89
C GLN A 12 5.84 -7.13 19.01
N TYR A 13 5.16 -8.12 19.61
CA TYR A 13 4.60 -9.31 18.97
C TYR A 13 3.18 -9.12 18.39
N LEU A 14 2.60 -7.93 18.51
CA LEU A 14 1.23 -7.57 18.07
C LEU A 14 1.23 -6.63 16.84
N ASN A 15 2.29 -6.65 16.02
CA ASN A 15 2.39 -5.79 14.83
C ASN A 15 1.47 -6.17 13.66
N PHE A 16 0.50 -7.07 13.86
CA PHE A 16 -0.58 -7.30 12.90
C PHE A 16 -1.80 -6.48 13.31
N ARG A 17 -1.76 -5.18 13.02
CA ARG A 17 -2.93 -4.30 13.15
C ARG A 17 -3.68 -4.36 11.82
N LEU A 18 -4.51 -5.38 11.62
CA LEU A 18 -5.56 -5.28 10.62
C LEU A 18 -6.42 -4.06 11.00
N ILE A 19 -6.30 -3.00 10.21
CA ILE A 19 -7.13 -1.81 10.34
C ILE A 19 -8.28 -1.99 9.37
N ILE A 20 -9.51 -1.94 9.90
CA ILE A 20 -10.72 -1.96 9.10
C ILE A 20 -11.18 -0.51 8.93
N PRO A 21 -10.92 0.12 7.78
CA PRO A 21 -11.37 1.48 7.46
C PRO A 21 -12.88 1.52 7.20
N ASN A 22 -13.68 1.20 8.22
CA ASN A 22 -15.12 1.40 8.17
C ASN A 22 -15.47 2.89 8.31
N LYS A 23 -16.72 3.27 8.01
CA LYS A 23 -17.19 4.66 8.07
C LYS A 23 -16.88 5.31 9.43
N TYR A 24 -17.10 4.60 10.54
CA TYR A 24 -16.82 5.13 11.87
C TYR A 24 -15.33 5.43 12.05
N PHE A 25 -14.46 4.52 11.64
CA PHE A 25 -13.02 4.67 11.76
C PHE A 25 -12.49 5.82 10.90
N ILE A 26 -12.88 5.90 9.63
CA ILE A 26 -12.50 7.02 8.75
C ILE A 26 -13.04 8.35 9.30
N SER A 27 -14.29 8.37 9.78
CA SER A 27 -14.85 9.59 10.38
C SER A 27 -14.07 10.07 11.60
N ARG A 28 -13.48 9.15 12.37
CA ARG A 28 -12.61 9.51 13.50
C ARG A 28 -11.33 10.13 12.99
N LEU A 29 -10.65 9.53 12.02
CA LEU A 29 -9.41 10.06 11.43
C LEU A 29 -9.59 11.45 10.83
N VAL A 30 -10.68 11.65 10.06
CA VAL A 30 -10.98 12.94 9.45
C VAL A 30 -11.17 14.04 10.50
N ASN A 31 -11.73 13.70 11.66
CA ASN A 31 -11.96 14.64 12.75
C ASN A 31 -10.80 14.69 13.77
N ASP A 32 -9.80 13.82 13.65
CA ASP A 32 -8.67 13.77 14.57
C ASP A 32 -7.60 14.76 14.14
N LYS A 33 -6.92 15.35 15.12
CA LYS A 33 -5.84 16.31 14.89
C LYS A 33 -4.47 15.65 14.79
N GLU A 34 -4.34 14.39 15.22
CA GLU A 34 -3.02 13.76 15.46
C GLU A 34 -2.79 12.39 14.79
N LEU A 35 -3.72 11.86 13.97
CA LEU A 35 -3.56 10.52 13.41
C LEU A 35 -3.03 10.50 11.96
N HIS A 36 -1.89 9.84 11.77
CA HIS A 36 -1.36 9.42 10.47
C HIS A 36 -1.50 7.90 10.33
N LEU A 37 -2.06 7.46 9.21
CA LEU A 37 -1.96 6.07 8.75
C LEU A 37 -1.05 6.03 7.54
N SER A 38 -0.13 5.07 7.51
CA SER A 38 0.85 4.90 6.44
C SER A 38 0.32 4.23 5.17
N TYR A 39 -1.00 4.09 5.00
CA TYR A 39 -1.62 3.37 3.88
C TYR A 39 -2.35 4.34 2.94
N THR A 40 -1.62 4.98 2.04
CA THR A 40 -2.07 6.15 1.27
C THR A 40 -3.18 5.81 0.27
N ASP A 41 -3.00 4.78 -0.56
CA ASP A 41 -4.00 4.34 -1.54
C ASP A 41 -5.28 3.81 -0.88
N LEU A 42 -5.12 3.04 0.19
CA LEU A 42 -6.22 2.53 1.01
C LEU A 42 -7.02 3.70 1.60
N ASN A 43 -6.35 4.70 2.18
CA ASN A 43 -7.00 5.87 2.77
C ASN A 43 -7.84 6.61 1.72
N THR A 44 -7.27 6.91 0.56
CA THR A 44 -7.94 7.69 -0.49
C THR A 44 -9.14 6.96 -1.09
N TYR A 45 -9.07 5.64 -1.28
CA TYR A 45 -10.22 4.82 -1.66
C TYR A 45 -11.37 4.94 -0.64
N TYR A 46 -11.08 4.83 0.66
CA TYR A 46 -12.11 4.91 1.70
C TYR A 46 -12.60 6.33 1.97
N LEU A 47 -11.77 7.35 1.75
CA LEU A 47 -12.20 8.75 1.74
C LEU A 47 -13.24 8.99 0.64
N LEU A 48 -13.00 8.49 -0.58
CA LEU A 48 -13.99 8.54 -1.66
C LEU A 48 -15.25 7.74 -1.29
N LYS A 49 -15.09 6.48 -0.87
CA LYS A 49 -16.21 5.57 -0.55
C LYS A 49 -17.17 6.12 0.50
N TYR A 50 -16.68 6.92 1.44
CA TYR A 50 -17.51 7.57 2.47
C TYR A 50 -17.81 9.05 2.22
N ASN A 51 -17.56 9.55 1.01
CA ASN A 51 -17.85 10.92 0.55
C ASN A 51 -17.11 12.02 1.34
N TYR A 52 -15.87 11.77 1.75
CA TYR A 52 -14.99 12.80 2.34
C TYR A 52 -14.17 13.56 1.31
N ILE A 53 -14.00 13.00 0.12
CA ILE A 53 -13.45 13.66 -1.07
C ILE A 53 -14.40 13.40 -2.25
N SER A 54 -14.39 14.29 -3.24
CA SER A 54 -15.19 14.11 -4.45
C SER A 54 -14.56 13.15 -5.44
N ASN A 55 -15.34 12.79 -6.45
CA ASN A 55 -14.88 11.98 -7.57
C ASN A 55 -13.73 12.66 -8.34
N ILE A 56 -13.78 13.99 -8.53
CA ILE A 56 -12.73 14.72 -9.25
C ILE A 56 -11.44 14.79 -8.42
N THR A 57 -11.54 15.00 -7.10
CA THR A 57 -10.37 14.92 -6.22
C THR A 57 -9.76 13.53 -6.25
N PHE A 58 -10.56 12.48 -6.17
CA PHE A 58 -10.05 11.12 -6.29
C PHE A 58 -9.39 10.87 -7.65
N ASP A 59 -9.99 11.32 -8.75
CA ASP A 59 -9.46 11.10 -10.10
C ASP A 59 -8.08 11.74 -10.30
N TYR A 60 -7.85 12.93 -9.74
CA TYR A 60 -6.55 13.62 -9.80
C TYR A 60 -5.49 12.97 -8.91
N PHE A 61 -5.87 12.50 -7.72
CA PHE A 61 -4.92 12.04 -6.71
C PHE A 61 -4.76 10.52 -6.62
N LYS A 62 -5.55 9.73 -7.34
CA LYS A 62 -5.36 8.28 -7.38
C LYS A 62 -3.99 7.94 -7.97
N LYS A 63 -3.42 6.85 -7.48
CA LYS A 63 -2.28 6.21 -8.14
C LYS A 63 -2.71 5.59 -9.46
N GLU A 64 -1.85 5.69 -10.47
CA GLU A 64 -2.08 5.12 -11.79
C GLU A 64 -2.07 3.60 -11.72
N ILE A 65 -0.99 3.02 -11.18
CA ILE A 65 -0.87 1.58 -10.96
C ILE A 65 -0.83 1.28 -9.47
N LEU A 66 -1.79 0.47 -9.01
CA LEU A 66 -1.85 -0.03 -7.64
C LEU A 66 -0.92 -1.21 -7.45
N SER A 67 -0.31 -1.29 -6.27
CA SER A 67 0.35 -2.53 -5.89
C SER A 67 -0.70 -3.64 -5.74
N GLU A 68 -0.30 -4.89 -5.99
CA GLU A 68 -1.20 -6.01 -5.80
C GLU A 68 -1.63 -6.13 -4.33
N HIS A 69 -0.76 -5.70 -3.40
CA HIS A 69 -1.07 -5.62 -1.99
C HIS A 69 -2.25 -4.68 -1.72
N ASP A 70 -2.30 -3.51 -2.37
CA ASP A 70 -3.37 -2.54 -2.18
C ASP A 70 -4.68 -3.02 -2.79
N VAL A 71 -4.64 -3.59 -4.00
CA VAL A 71 -5.83 -4.19 -4.66
C VAL A 71 -6.41 -5.30 -3.77
N VAL A 72 -5.58 -6.24 -3.33
CA VAL A 72 -6.04 -7.34 -2.46
C VAL A 72 -6.56 -6.80 -1.13
N SER A 73 -5.88 -5.82 -0.53
CA SER A 73 -6.31 -5.22 0.74
C SER A 73 -7.69 -4.58 0.63
N ILE A 74 -7.91 -3.74 -0.38
CA ILE A 74 -9.18 -3.03 -0.59
C ILE A 74 -10.31 -4.04 -0.83
N LEU A 75 -10.16 -4.94 -1.82
CA LEU A 75 -11.22 -5.87 -2.19
C LEU A 75 -11.56 -6.83 -1.05
N PHE A 76 -10.54 -7.32 -0.35
CA PHE A 76 -10.76 -8.22 0.77
C PHE A 76 -11.49 -7.53 1.93
N ILE A 77 -11.08 -6.31 2.29
CA ILE A 77 -11.75 -5.56 3.35
C ILE A 77 -13.22 -5.30 2.99
N ASP A 78 -13.46 -4.92 1.74
CA ASP A 78 -14.79 -4.66 1.21
C ASP A 78 -15.70 -5.89 1.29
N ILE A 79 -15.21 -7.06 0.90
CA ILE A 79 -15.97 -8.31 0.88
C ILE A 79 -16.26 -8.80 2.29
N ILE A 80 -15.22 -8.94 3.12
CA ILE A 80 -15.34 -9.61 4.42
C ILE A 80 -15.96 -8.69 5.47
N TYR A 81 -15.44 -7.48 5.59
CA TYR A 81 -15.79 -6.60 6.70
C TYR A 81 -16.92 -5.64 6.34
N LEU A 82 -16.98 -5.19 5.08
CA LEU A 82 -18.03 -4.28 4.62
C LEU A 82 -19.17 -5.01 3.88
N LYS A 83 -19.04 -6.33 3.68
CA LYS A 83 -20.06 -7.21 3.09
C LYS A 83 -20.50 -6.81 1.69
N ASN A 84 -19.56 -6.33 0.88
CA ASN A 84 -19.78 -6.07 -0.53
C ASN A 84 -19.84 -7.39 -1.32
N ASN A 85 -20.80 -7.49 -2.24
CA ASN A 85 -20.91 -8.65 -3.13
C ASN A 85 -19.91 -8.54 -4.27
N PHE A 86 -18.74 -9.17 -4.10
CA PHE A 86 -17.74 -9.30 -5.14
C PHE A 86 -17.26 -10.74 -5.24
N ASP A 87 -17.10 -11.23 -6.47
CA ASP A 87 -16.51 -12.53 -6.72
C ASP A 87 -14.99 -12.42 -6.71
N ILE A 88 -14.41 -12.76 -5.56
CA ILE A 88 -12.97 -12.61 -5.30
C ILE A 88 -12.10 -13.45 -6.25
N THR A 89 -12.66 -14.48 -6.90
CA THR A 89 -11.93 -15.32 -7.85
C THR A 89 -11.54 -14.57 -9.12
N LYS A 90 -12.24 -13.48 -9.46
CA LYS A 90 -11.91 -12.62 -10.61
C LYS A 90 -10.54 -11.96 -10.51
N ILE A 91 -10.00 -11.81 -9.29
CA ILE A 91 -8.66 -11.26 -9.07
C ILE A 91 -7.58 -12.12 -9.74
N THR A 92 -7.82 -13.42 -9.85
CA THR A 92 -6.85 -14.37 -10.44
C THR A 92 -6.62 -14.18 -11.94
N ASN A 93 -7.44 -13.36 -12.61
CA ASN A 93 -7.21 -12.92 -13.98
C ASN A 93 -6.08 -11.89 -14.08
N TYR A 94 -5.74 -11.22 -12.98
CA TYR A 94 -4.80 -10.10 -12.93
C TYR A 94 -3.60 -10.39 -12.02
N ILE A 95 -3.83 -11.11 -10.93
CA ILE A 95 -2.80 -11.46 -9.94
C ILE A 95 -2.63 -12.98 -9.93
N ASN A 96 -1.39 -13.46 -10.00
CA ASN A 96 -1.10 -14.89 -9.90
C ASN A 96 -1.69 -15.47 -8.60
N ASN A 97 -2.32 -16.64 -8.71
CA ASN A 97 -2.90 -17.36 -7.58
C ASN A 97 -1.98 -17.43 -6.35
N ASN A 98 -0.73 -17.88 -6.52
CA ASN A 98 0.20 -18.04 -5.39
C ASN A 98 0.46 -16.71 -4.68
N TYR A 99 0.62 -15.63 -5.45
CA TYR A 99 0.82 -14.30 -4.91
C TYR A 99 -0.44 -13.76 -4.23
N PHE A 100 -1.60 -13.90 -4.88
CA PHE A 100 -2.90 -13.51 -4.33
C PHE A 100 -3.13 -14.13 -2.93
N TYR A 101 -2.95 -15.45 -2.78
CA TYR A 101 -3.11 -16.09 -1.46
C TYR A 101 -2.10 -15.58 -0.43
N LYS A 102 -0.83 -15.45 -0.81
CA LYS A 102 0.20 -14.89 0.09
C LYS A 102 -0.23 -13.52 0.61
N THR A 103 -0.67 -12.66 -0.30
CA THR A 103 -1.09 -11.29 0.02
C THR A 103 -2.32 -11.31 0.91
N ILE A 104 -3.35 -12.11 0.59
CA ILE A 104 -4.52 -12.23 1.47
C ILE A 104 -4.12 -12.70 2.87
N PHE A 105 -3.27 -13.72 3.02
CA PHE A 105 -2.83 -14.18 4.34
C PHE A 105 -2.02 -13.12 5.09
N GLY A 106 -1.29 -12.27 4.37
CA GLY A 106 -0.67 -11.07 4.93
C GLY A 106 -1.70 -10.08 5.47
N VAL A 107 -2.72 -9.76 4.67
CA VAL A 107 -3.78 -8.80 4.98
C VAL A 107 -4.69 -9.29 6.13
N ILE A 108 -5.13 -10.55 6.09
CA ILE A 108 -5.98 -11.16 7.12
C ILE A 108 -5.28 -11.19 8.48
N GLY A 109 -3.96 -11.40 8.49
CA GLY A 109 -3.22 -11.71 9.69
C GLY A 109 -3.83 -12.92 10.39
N ILE A 110 -4.33 -12.73 11.62
CA ILE A 110 -4.93 -13.78 12.46
C ILE A 110 -6.46 -13.89 12.37
N ASN A 111 -7.11 -13.15 11.47
CA ASN A 111 -8.58 -13.09 11.42
C ASN A 111 -9.19 -14.43 10.93
N VAL A 112 -10.02 -15.04 11.77
CA VAL A 112 -10.61 -16.37 11.51
C VAL A 112 -11.69 -16.32 10.44
N ASP A 113 -12.57 -15.32 10.48
CA ASP A 113 -13.68 -15.17 9.53
C ASP A 113 -13.15 -15.03 8.09
N GLY A 114 -12.07 -14.28 7.92
CA GLY A 114 -11.37 -14.12 6.66
C GLY A 114 -10.80 -15.45 6.14
N ILE A 115 -10.16 -16.24 7.01
CA ILE A 115 -9.66 -17.57 6.63
C ILE A 115 -10.80 -18.50 6.24
N GLU A 116 -11.88 -18.54 7.03
CA GLU A 116 -13.03 -19.39 6.74
C GLU A 116 -13.70 -18.99 5.42
N TYR A 117 -13.77 -17.69 5.12
CA TYR A 117 -14.24 -17.21 3.83
C TYR A 117 -13.35 -17.69 2.68
N ILE A 118 -12.01 -17.57 2.78
CA ILE A 118 -11.10 -18.10 1.75
C ILE A 118 -11.37 -19.58 1.53
N ILE A 119 -11.47 -20.33 2.63
CA ILE A 119 -11.62 -21.78 2.56
C ILE A 119 -12.88 -22.14 1.79
N ASN A 120 -13.99 -21.47 2.11
CA ASN A 120 -15.29 -21.79 1.55
C ASN A 120 -15.50 -21.28 0.12
N ASN A 121 -14.87 -20.16 -0.25
CA ASN A 121 -15.16 -19.47 -1.52
C ASN A 121 -14.03 -19.54 -2.55
N ILE A 122 -12.80 -19.84 -2.12
CA ILE A 122 -11.63 -19.80 -3.00
C ILE A 122 -10.87 -21.13 -3.01
N SER A 123 -10.82 -21.86 -1.88
CA SER A 123 -9.96 -23.03 -1.71
C SER A 123 -10.49 -24.37 -2.26
N ASN A 124 -11.02 -24.39 -3.49
CA ASN A 124 -11.23 -25.67 -4.20
C ASN A 124 -9.91 -26.32 -4.67
N ARG A 125 -8.74 -25.72 -4.37
CA ARG A 125 -7.41 -26.23 -4.73
C ARG A 125 -6.51 -26.20 -3.49
N HIS A 126 -5.98 -27.36 -3.09
CA HIS A 126 -4.92 -27.40 -2.09
C HIS A 126 -3.64 -26.77 -2.65
N TYR A 127 -3.09 -25.79 -1.94
CA TYR A 127 -1.87 -25.11 -2.37
C TYR A 127 -0.62 -25.96 -2.12
N ASP A 128 0.28 -25.89 -3.08
CA ASP A 128 1.62 -26.43 -2.95
C ASP A 128 2.45 -25.51 -2.04
N SER A 129 2.72 -25.96 -0.81
CA SER A 129 3.45 -25.15 0.18
C SER A 129 4.94 -24.93 -0.15
N TYR A 130 5.45 -25.52 -1.23
CA TYR A 130 6.88 -25.70 -1.49
C TYR A 130 7.68 -24.41 -1.71
N CYS A 131 7.02 -23.28 -2.01
CA CYS A 131 7.66 -22.03 -2.39
C CYS A 131 7.86 -21.01 -1.25
N TYR A 132 7.24 -21.22 -0.10
CA TYR A 132 7.24 -20.26 1.03
C TYR A 132 7.90 -20.85 2.25
N ASN A 133 8.21 -20.06 3.29
CA ASN A 133 8.78 -20.59 4.54
C ASN A 133 7.73 -21.11 5.54
N TYR A 134 6.52 -20.56 5.50
CA TYR A 134 5.44 -20.94 6.42
C TYR A 134 4.18 -21.26 5.61
N ARG A 135 3.43 -22.26 6.06
CA ARG A 135 2.11 -22.61 5.54
C ARG A 135 1.08 -21.60 6.01
N ILE A 136 1.05 -21.33 7.31
CA ILE A 136 0.18 -20.33 7.93
C ILE A 136 1.06 -19.38 8.74
N ASN A 137 0.62 -18.14 8.93
CA ASN A 137 1.34 -17.16 9.74
C ASN A 137 1.61 -17.74 11.16
N PRO A 138 2.85 -17.67 11.69
CA PRO A 138 3.20 -18.20 13.00
C PRO A 138 2.43 -17.55 14.17
N CYS A 139 1.72 -16.45 13.92
CA CYS A 139 0.87 -15.79 14.89
C CYS A 139 -0.52 -16.45 15.08
N PHE A 140 -0.86 -17.56 14.44
CA PHE A 140 -2.12 -18.29 14.70
C PHE A 140 -2.09 -19.18 15.96
N PRO A 141 -3.16 -19.26 16.77
CA PRO A 141 -3.28 -20.28 17.82
C PRO A 141 -3.08 -21.70 17.24
N ARG A 142 -2.47 -22.60 18.01
CA ARG A 142 -2.12 -23.97 17.55
C ARG A 142 -3.32 -24.71 16.96
N ASP A 143 -4.46 -24.67 17.65
CA ASP A 143 -5.65 -25.41 17.23
C ASP A 143 -6.19 -24.93 15.88
N LEU A 144 -6.09 -23.62 15.60
CA LEU A 144 -6.46 -23.04 14.32
C LEU A 144 -5.44 -23.37 13.23
N LEU A 145 -4.16 -23.40 13.58
CA LEU A 145 -3.09 -23.81 12.67
C LEU A 145 -3.31 -25.25 12.18
N ILE A 146 -3.60 -26.18 13.09
CA ILE A 146 -3.90 -27.57 12.76
C ILE A 146 -5.20 -27.66 11.95
N LYS A 147 -6.26 -26.96 12.38
CA LYS A 147 -7.58 -26.97 11.72
C LYS A 147 -7.52 -26.48 10.28
N TYR A 148 -6.73 -25.45 9.98
CA TYR A 148 -6.74 -24.78 8.67
C TYR A 148 -5.58 -25.17 7.76
N SER A 149 -4.42 -25.57 8.29
CA SER A 149 -3.23 -25.90 7.47
C SER A 149 -3.53 -27.02 6.48
N SER A 150 -4.22 -28.07 6.92
CA SER A 150 -4.62 -29.21 6.08
C SER A 150 -5.74 -28.88 5.06
N LYS A 151 -6.56 -27.86 5.34
CA LYS A 151 -7.60 -27.40 4.41
C LYS A 151 -7.03 -26.55 3.30
N LEU A 152 -6.04 -25.74 3.63
CA LEU A 152 -5.43 -24.77 2.71
C LEU A 152 -4.31 -25.39 1.87
N TYR A 153 -3.46 -26.23 2.46
CA TYR A 153 -2.22 -26.70 1.84
C TYR A 153 -2.20 -28.22 1.69
N LYS A 154 -1.52 -28.69 0.64
CA LYS A 154 -1.16 -30.11 0.53
C LYS A 154 -0.23 -30.51 1.69
N PRO A 155 -0.20 -31.78 2.10
CA PRO A 155 0.79 -32.27 3.06
C PRO A 155 2.23 -32.00 2.60
N ASN A 156 3.16 -31.78 3.54
CA ASN A 156 4.57 -31.60 3.22
C ASN A 156 5.14 -32.92 2.67
N ILE A 157 6.13 -32.84 1.79
CA ILE A 157 6.94 -34.00 1.43
C ILE A 157 7.98 -34.24 2.51
N LEU A 158 8.64 -33.18 2.98
CA LEU A 158 9.61 -33.22 4.05
C LEU A 158 8.90 -33.36 5.40
N TYR A 159 9.56 -34.01 6.34
CA TYR A 159 9.02 -34.21 7.67
C TYR A 159 10.06 -33.85 8.72
N PHE A 160 9.68 -32.96 9.63
CA PHE A 160 10.50 -32.61 10.79
C PHE A 160 10.30 -33.68 11.85
N LYS A 161 11.37 -34.36 12.26
CA LYS A 161 11.35 -35.39 13.30
C LYS A 161 12.13 -34.91 14.53
N TYR A 162 11.50 -35.04 15.69
CA TYR A 162 12.07 -34.58 16.95
C TYR A 162 11.64 -35.45 18.14
N SER A 163 12.44 -35.46 19.19
CA SER A 163 12.15 -36.25 20.40
C SER A 163 10.89 -35.77 21.12
N ASP A 164 10.68 -34.45 21.15
CA ASP A 164 9.46 -33.85 21.67
C ASP A 164 8.38 -33.78 20.57
N LYS A 165 7.31 -34.57 20.75
CA LYS A 165 6.17 -34.65 19.84
C LYS A 165 5.39 -33.35 19.71
N TYR A 166 5.36 -32.52 20.76
CA TYR A 166 4.70 -31.22 20.69
C TYR A 166 5.41 -30.29 19.71
N ILE A 167 6.75 -30.24 19.78
CA ILE A 167 7.59 -29.46 18.86
C ILE A 167 7.48 -30.04 17.44
N GLU A 168 7.55 -31.37 17.32
CA GLU A 168 7.40 -32.08 16.04
C GLU A 168 6.09 -31.71 15.33
N ASP A 169 4.96 -31.77 16.03
CA ASP A 169 3.65 -31.41 15.50
C ASP A 169 3.59 -29.96 15.03
N ILE A 170 4.12 -29.02 15.82
CA ILE A 170 4.10 -27.60 15.47
C ILE A 170 4.87 -27.35 14.18
N PHE A 171 6.09 -27.88 14.07
CA PHE A 171 6.93 -27.67 12.89
C PHE A 171 6.29 -28.25 11.63
N ASN A 172 5.70 -29.45 11.71
CA ASN A 172 5.08 -30.08 10.53
C ASN A 172 3.77 -29.42 10.08
N ASN A 173 3.04 -28.74 10.99
CA ASN A 173 1.82 -28.01 10.63
C ASN A 173 2.09 -26.57 10.18
N LEU A 174 3.14 -25.94 10.72
CA LEU A 174 3.49 -24.55 10.47
C LEU A 174 4.46 -24.39 9.30
N CYS A 175 5.54 -25.17 9.27
CA CYS A 175 6.60 -25.01 8.28
C CYS A 175 6.19 -25.66 6.97
N SER A 176 6.57 -25.01 5.88
CA SER A 176 6.55 -25.60 4.56
C SER A 176 7.82 -26.43 4.29
N ASP A 177 7.83 -27.15 3.18
CA ASP A 177 9.04 -27.81 2.70
C ASP A 177 10.21 -26.85 2.42
N ASN A 178 10.00 -25.57 2.07
CA ASN A 178 11.14 -24.66 1.86
C ASN A 178 11.89 -24.40 3.18
N LEU A 179 11.17 -24.10 4.25
CA LEU A 179 11.79 -23.88 5.55
C LEU A 179 12.36 -25.18 6.12
N LEU A 180 11.66 -26.31 5.96
CA LEU A 180 12.19 -27.61 6.37
C LEU A 180 13.49 -27.97 5.62
N LYS A 181 13.61 -27.62 4.34
CA LYS A 181 14.85 -27.74 3.57
C LYS A 181 15.96 -26.82 4.11
N GLU A 182 15.66 -25.56 4.42
CA GLU A 182 16.64 -24.64 5.04
C GLU A 182 17.13 -25.18 6.39
N LEU A 183 16.23 -25.76 7.19
CA LEU A 183 16.56 -26.41 8.45
C LEU A 183 17.42 -27.67 8.25
N HIS A 184 17.16 -28.45 7.20
CA HIS A 184 17.98 -29.63 6.85
C HIS A 184 19.45 -29.25 6.64
N TYR A 185 19.73 -28.15 5.91
CA TYR A 185 21.09 -27.71 5.64
C TYR A 185 21.77 -27.05 6.84
N SER A 186 21.05 -26.25 7.61
CA SER A 186 21.63 -25.52 8.75
C SER A 186 21.89 -26.40 9.97
N LYS A 187 21.19 -27.54 10.11
CA LYS A 187 21.27 -28.52 11.22
C LYS A 187 21.16 -27.92 12.63
N SER A 188 20.78 -26.64 12.73
CA SER A 188 20.72 -25.86 13.95
C SER A 188 19.93 -24.58 13.69
N PHE A 189 19.17 -24.14 14.68
CA PHE A 189 18.52 -22.83 14.66
C PHE A 189 19.56 -21.80 15.10
N LYS A 190 20.35 -21.26 14.18
CA LYS A 190 21.24 -20.14 14.51
C LYS A 190 20.44 -18.84 14.55
N TYR A 191 20.63 -18.10 15.64
CA TYR A 191 20.02 -16.79 15.89
C TYR A 191 20.29 -15.83 14.71
N GLY A 192 19.24 -15.17 14.21
CA GLY A 192 19.37 -13.96 13.38
C GLY A 192 18.87 -14.02 11.93
N SER A 193 18.56 -15.18 11.35
CA SER A 193 18.24 -15.26 9.90
C SER A 193 16.74 -15.20 9.56
N ASN A 194 15.82 -15.48 10.49
CA ASN A 194 14.38 -15.49 10.18
C ASN A 194 13.55 -14.94 11.36
N PHE A 195 13.25 -13.64 11.33
CA PHE A 195 12.48 -12.92 12.36
C PHE A 195 11.17 -13.64 12.74
N ASN A 196 10.45 -14.17 11.75
CA ASN A 196 9.18 -14.86 11.95
C ASN A 196 9.30 -16.19 12.71
N LEU A 197 10.45 -16.87 12.63
CA LEU A 197 10.67 -18.14 13.32
C LEU A 197 10.85 -17.93 14.81
N ASN A 198 11.57 -16.86 15.18
CA ASN A 198 11.75 -16.49 16.58
C ASN A 198 10.42 -16.12 17.24
N LEU A 199 9.51 -15.45 16.51
CA LEU A 199 8.16 -15.16 16.98
C LEU A 199 7.38 -16.46 17.27
N CYS A 200 7.47 -17.44 16.36
CA CYS A 200 6.87 -18.76 16.54
C CYS A 200 7.38 -19.45 17.82
N LEU A 201 8.70 -19.57 17.96
CA LEU A 201 9.32 -20.27 19.09
C LEU A 201 8.88 -19.66 20.42
N LYS A 202 8.89 -18.32 20.53
CA LYS A 202 8.40 -17.62 21.73
C LYS A 202 6.92 -17.91 21.97
N LYS A 203 6.08 -17.83 20.94
CA LYS A 203 4.63 -17.99 21.06
C LYS A 203 4.23 -19.37 21.60
N TYR A 204 4.89 -20.42 21.12
CA TYR A 204 4.58 -21.79 21.52
C TYR A 204 5.39 -22.29 22.71
N ASN A 205 6.12 -21.40 23.40
CA ASN A 205 7.01 -21.73 24.51
C ASN A 205 8.07 -22.79 24.14
N ILE A 206 8.61 -22.71 22.93
CA ILE A 206 9.66 -23.60 22.43
C ILE A 206 11.02 -22.93 22.65
N SER A 207 11.97 -23.69 23.18
CA SER A 207 13.36 -23.24 23.36
C SER A 207 13.96 -22.79 22.03
N GLN A 208 14.73 -21.70 22.04
CA GLN A 208 15.43 -21.21 20.85
C GLN A 208 16.59 -22.13 20.43
N ASN A 209 17.07 -22.99 21.34
CA ASN A 209 18.20 -23.88 21.11
C ASN A 209 17.73 -25.30 20.79
N ILE A 210 16.85 -25.45 19.80
CA ILE A 210 16.48 -26.78 19.29
C ILE A 210 17.68 -27.34 18.53
N GLN A 211 18.15 -28.51 18.93
CA GLN A 211 19.26 -29.23 18.29
C GLN A 211 18.89 -30.70 18.17
N ASN A 212 19.59 -31.46 17.33
CA ASN A 212 19.39 -32.90 17.13
C ASN A 212 18.02 -33.28 16.54
N PHE A 213 17.45 -32.43 15.69
CA PHE A 213 16.31 -32.78 14.85
C PHE A 213 16.78 -33.43 13.54
N GLU A 214 15.88 -34.16 12.90
CA GLU A 214 16.11 -34.80 11.61
C GLU A 214 15.03 -34.34 10.62
N ILE A 215 15.43 -34.01 9.38
CA ILE A 215 14.47 -33.75 8.29
C ILE A 215 14.44 -34.98 7.39
N LEU A 216 13.30 -35.68 7.37
CA LEU A 216 13.11 -36.91 6.60
C LEU A 216 12.62 -36.61 5.17
N ASN A 217 12.64 -37.66 4.33
CA ASN A 217 12.09 -37.69 2.97
C ASN A 217 12.77 -36.75 1.97
N PHE A 218 14.03 -36.37 2.21
CA PHE A 218 14.74 -35.43 1.35
C PHE A 218 14.95 -35.95 -0.08
N GLU A 219 15.24 -37.24 -0.25
CA GLU A 219 15.36 -37.88 -1.58
C GLU A 219 14.05 -37.79 -2.36
N LYS A 220 12.92 -38.08 -1.69
CA LYS A 220 11.58 -37.94 -2.26
C LYS A 220 11.28 -36.49 -2.64
N TYR A 221 11.72 -35.53 -1.83
CA TYR A 221 11.57 -34.10 -2.11
C TYR A 221 12.40 -33.67 -3.34
N ILE A 222 13.64 -34.15 -3.50
CA ILE A 222 14.46 -33.86 -4.69
C ILE A 222 13.80 -34.42 -5.96
N LEU A 223 13.29 -35.66 -5.90
CA LEU A 223 12.65 -36.34 -7.06
C LEU A 223 11.31 -35.73 -7.45
N ASN A 224 10.51 -35.33 -6.46
CA ASN A 224 9.21 -34.68 -6.66
C ASN A 224 9.31 -33.17 -6.66
N LYS A 225 10.53 -32.61 -6.65
CA LYS A 225 10.74 -31.17 -6.71
C LYS A 225 9.98 -30.72 -7.94
N PRO A 226 8.91 -29.91 -7.79
CA PRO A 226 8.34 -29.28 -8.95
C PRO A 226 9.52 -28.59 -9.64
N SER A 227 9.70 -28.83 -10.93
CA SER A 227 10.34 -27.79 -11.73
C SER A 227 9.44 -26.59 -11.51
N ILE A 228 9.81 -25.76 -10.51
CA ILE A 228 9.36 -24.39 -10.42
C ILE A 228 9.97 -23.81 -11.68
N LYS A 229 9.31 -24.05 -12.82
CA LYS A 229 9.10 -22.98 -13.75
C LYS A 229 8.59 -21.91 -12.80
N THR A 230 9.46 -20.94 -12.53
CA THR A 230 9.00 -19.58 -12.39
C THR A 230 8.07 -19.42 -13.58
N GLU A 231 6.80 -19.81 -13.41
CA GLU A 231 5.76 -19.49 -14.37
C GLU A 231 5.98 -18.01 -14.52
N GLN A 232 6.48 -17.60 -15.70
CA GLN A 232 6.72 -16.21 -15.98
C GLN A 232 5.46 -15.52 -15.50
N PHE A 233 5.65 -14.61 -14.55
CA PHE A 233 4.59 -13.88 -13.93
C PHE A 233 3.97 -13.05 -15.05
N ASN A 234 3.04 -13.65 -15.79
CA ASN A 234 2.22 -12.92 -16.75
C ASN A 234 1.21 -12.16 -15.89
N MET A 235 1.73 -11.13 -15.22
CA MET A 235 0.98 -10.12 -14.52
C MET A 235 0.75 -9.01 -15.54
N ASN A 236 -0.51 -8.69 -15.78
CA ASN A 236 -0.86 -7.44 -16.44
C ASN A 236 -0.88 -6.36 -15.35
N GLU A 237 0.29 -5.87 -14.94
CA GLU A 237 0.38 -4.84 -13.89
C GLU A 237 -0.39 -3.57 -14.29
N GLU A 238 -0.43 -3.25 -15.59
CA GLU A 238 -1.22 -2.16 -16.18
C GLU A 238 -2.73 -2.28 -15.91
N ASP A 239 -3.25 -3.49 -15.67
CA ASP A 239 -4.66 -3.70 -15.34
C ASP A 239 -4.97 -3.49 -13.85
N LEU A 240 -3.96 -3.33 -12.99
CA LEU A 240 -4.11 -3.14 -11.54
C LEU A 240 -4.32 -1.66 -11.18
N TRP A 241 -5.40 -1.08 -11.69
CA TRP A 241 -5.73 0.32 -11.45
C TRP A 241 -7.21 0.50 -11.11
N PHE A 242 -7.54 1.67 -10.55
CA PHE A 242 -8.91 1.96 -10.11
C PHE A 242 -9.96 1.99 -11.25
N GLY A 243 -9.55 2.21 -12.50
CA GLY A 243 -10.47 2.20 -13.65
C GLY A 243 -10.84 0.80 -14.14
N ASN A 244 -10.21 -0.27 -13.63
CA ASN A 244 -10.57 -1.64 -13.96
C ASN A 244 -11.94 -1.99 -13.37
N LYS A 245 -12.98 -1.96 -14.22
CA LYS A 245 -14.38 -2.27 -13.84
C LYS A 245 -14.61 -3.68 -13.31
N THR A 246 -13.70 -4.61 -13.59
CA THR A 246 -13.76 -5.97 -13.05
C THR A 246 -13.31 -6.01 -11.60
N LEU A 247 -12.42 -5.09 -11.18
CA LEU A 247 -11.89 -4.99 -9.82
C LEU A 247 -12.66 -3.96 -9.00
N PHE A 248 -12.89 -2.76 -9.54
CA PHE A 248 -13.55 -1.66 -8.85
C PHE A 248 -14.78 -1.19 -9.62
N ASN A 249 -15.91 -1.07 -8.93
CA ASN A 249 -17.18 -0.65 -9.53
C ASN A 249 -17.55 0.76 -9.09
N PHE A 250 -16.94 1.77 -9.73
CA PHE A 250 -17.30 3.17 -9.55
C PHE A 250 -18.47 3.55 -10.45
N ASN A 251 -19.33 4.46 -9.99
CA ASN A 251 -20.45 5.01 -10.75
C ASN A 251 -20.06 6.23 -11.61
N PHE A 252 -18.75 6.44 -11.82
CA PHE A 252 -18.19 7.52 -12.63
C PHE A 252 -16.98 6.99 -13.41
N THR A 253 -16.59 7.74 -14.45
CA THR A 253 -15.42 7.42 -15.28
C THR A 253 -14.18 8.04 -14.66
N LEU A 254 -13.09 7.26 -14.62
CA LEU A 254 -11.76 7.72 -14.22
C LEU A 254 -10.92 7.98 -15.45
N ASN A 255 -10.15 9.06 -15.42
CA ASN A 255 -9.17 9.37 -16.46
C ASN A 255 -7.86 8.61 -16.22
N ASN A 256 -7.22 8.15 -17.29
CA ASN A 256 -5.86 7.62 -17.21
C ASN A 256 -4.88 8.77 -17.54
N TYR A 257 -4.01 9.10 -16.57
CA TYR A 257 -3.05 10.20 -16.68
C TYR A 257 -1.61 9.71 -16.95
N GLU A 258 -1.39 8.40 -17.16
CA GLU A 258 -0.04 7.78 -17.36
C GLU A 258 0.84 8.52 -18.38
N ASN A 259 0.25 8.99 -19.49
CA ASN A 259 1.04 9.69 -20.51
C ASN A 259 1.61 11.04 -20.03
N LEU A 260 1.12 11.60 -18.93
CA LEU A 260 1.65 12.85 -18.39
C LEU A 260 2.95 12.62 -17.61
N SER A 261 3.11 11.48 -16.91
CA SER A 261 4.32 11.22 -16.11
C SER A 261 5.56 11.02 -16.97
N ASP A 262 5.41 10.38 -18.13
CA ASP A 262 6.52 10.11 -19.05
C ASP A 262 7.10 11.40 -19.65
N ASN A 263 6.28 12.44 -19.80
CA ASN A 263 6.68 13.73 -20.38
C ASN A 263 7.52 14.60 -19.44
N MET A 264 7.73 14.21 -18.17
CA MET A 264 8.46 15.04 -17.20
C MET A 264 9.88 15.40 -17.69
N TYR A 265 10.54 14.46 -18.39
CA TYR A 265 11.91 14.61 -18.87
C TYR A 265 12.02 15.20 -20.29
N ASP A 266 10.89 15.51 -20.92
CA ASP A 266 10.86 15.98 -22.31
C ASP A 266 10.97 17.50 -22.42
N TYR A 267 10.83 18.23 -21.30
CA TYR A 267 10.85 19.70 -21.28
C TYR A 267 12.18 20.26 -20.79
N SER A 268 12.65 21.31 -21.45
CA SER A 268 13.81 22.12 -21.02
C SER A 268 13.48 23.08 -19.88
N TYR A 269 14.51 23.63 -19.23
CA TYR A 269 14.38 24.67 -18.19
C TYR A 269 13.57 25.88 -18.66
N ASP A 270 13.87 26.36 -19.87
CA ASP A 270 13.23 27.55 -20.43
C ASP A 270 11.74 27.29 -20.72
N GLU A 271 11.38 26.08 -21.18
CA GLU A 271 9.99 25.68 -21.37
C GLU A 271 9.24 25.63 -20.04
N ILE A 272 9.84 25.05 -19.00
CA ILE A 272 9.22 24.95 -17.67
C ILE A 272 9.06 26.33 -17.01
N ASN A 273 10.03 27.24 -17.18
CA ASN A 273 9.85 28.63 -16.73
C ASN A 273 8.74 29.34 -17.49
N MET A 274 8.66 29.15 -18.81
CA MET A 274 7.57 29.70 -19.61
C MET A 274 6.22 29.15 -19.12
N PHE A 275 6.15 27.85 -18.80
CA PHE A 275 4.95 27.26 -18.20
C PHE A 275 4.63 27.89 -16.85
N SER A 276 5.60 28.05 -15.95
CA SER A 276 5.43 28.76 -14.67
C SER A 276 4.79 30.14 -14.87
N ASP A 277 5.35 30.96 -15.75
CA ASP A 277 4.84 32.32 -16.01
C ASP A 277 3.41 32.33 -16.55
N ILE A 278 3.10 31.41 -17.48
CA ILE A 278 1.73 31.22 -18.01
C ILE A 278 0.78 30.80 -16.89
N PHE A 279 1.16 29.83 -16.06
CA PHE A 279 0.30 29.35 -14.98
C PHE A 279 0.02 30.44 -13.95
N ILE A 280 1.04 31.19 -13.54
CA ILE A 280 0.88 32.31 -12.60
C ILE A 280 -0.16 33.30 -13.15
N LYS A 281 -0.01 33.69 -14.41
CA LYS A 281 -0.89 34.66 -15.06
C LYS A 281 -2.32 34.15 -15.20
N GLU A 282 -2.52 32.90 -15.62
CA GLU A 282 -3.84 32.37 -16.00
C GLU A 282 -4.59 31.70 -14.82
N TYR A 283 -3.89 31.25 -13.78
CA TYR A 283 -4.46 30.49 -12.65
C TYR A 283 -4.18 31.08 -11.27
N LEU A 284 -3.08 31.83 -11.06
CA LEU A 284 -2.70 32.36 -9.75
C LEU A 284 -2.74 33.89 -9.64
N ASN A 285 -3.38 34.56 -10.60
CA ASN A 285 -3.76 35.96 -10.44
C ASN A 285 -4.81 36.13 -9.32
N ASP A 286 -4.98 37.36 -8.81
CA ASP A 286 -5.84 37.67 -7.66
C ASP A 286 -7.28 37.16 -7.80
N GLU A 287 -7.85 37.24 -9.01
CA GLU A 287 -9.23 36.81 -9.25
C GLU A 287 -9.34 35.28 -9.18
N GLU A 288 -8.43 34.58 -9.86
CA GLU A 288 -8.45 33.13 -9.95
C GLU A 288 -8.05 32.47 -8.64
N LEU A 289 -7.01 32.99 -7.96
CA LEU A 289 -6.62 32.52 -6.64
C LEU A 289 -7.77 32.67 -5.63
N SER A 290 -8.51 33.79 -5.66
CA SER A 290 -9.68 33.98 -4.80
C SER A 290 -10.76 32.90 -5.02
N LYS A 291 -10.98 32.47 -6.27
CA LYS A 291 -11.90 31.36 -6.60
C LYS A 291 -11.36 30.03 -6.07
N ILE A 292 -10.06 29.76 -6.22
CA ILE A 292 -9.38 28.56 -5.71
C ILE A 292 -9.48 28.48 -4.19
N LEU A 293 -9.17 29.57 -3.49
CA LEU A 293 -9.23 29.62 -2.01
C LEU A 293 -10.67 29.53 -1.51
N LYS A 294 -11.66 30.02 -2.26
CA LYS A 294 -13.07 29.88 -1.88
C LYS A 294 -13.61 28.46 -2.11
N ASN A 295 -13.15 27.79 -3.15
CA ASN A 295 -13.53 26.43 -3.50
C ASN A 295 -12.31 25.67 -4.05
N PRO A 296 -11.62 24.86 -3.23
CA PRO A 296 -10.45 24.08 -3.64
C PRO A 296 -10.63 23.32 -4.96
N GLU A 297 -11.78 22.69 -5.19
CA GLU A 297 -12.05 21.90 -6.39
C GLU A 297 -12.14 22.74 -7.67
N TYR A 298 -12.31 24.06 -7.56
CA TYR A 298 -12.36 24.97 -8.69
C TYR A 298 -11.16 24.79 -9.63
N ILE A 299 -9.95 24.65 -9.07
CA ILE A 299 -8.75 24.51 -9.89
C ILE A 299 -8.74 23.21 -10.70
N LEU A 300 -9.25 22.11 -10.13
CA LEU A 300 -9.34 20.82 -10.82
C LEU A 300 -10.33 20.92 -11.98
N TYR A 301 -11.50 21.51 -11.74
CA TYR A 301 -12.50 21.71 -12.78
C TYR A 301 -12.02 22.67 -13.87
N LYS A 302 -11.34 23.76 -13.50
CA LYS A 302 -10.80 24.72 -14.46
C LYS A 302 -9.77 24.03 -15.35
N TYR A 303 -8.77 23.38 -14.76
CA TYR A 303 -7.71 22.71 -15.52
C TYR A 303 -8.24 21.60 -16.43
N GLU A 304 -9.22 20.80 -15.97
CA GLU A 304 -9.77 19.72 -16.78
C GLU A 304 -10.48 20.22 -18.05
N ASN A 305 -11.10 21.41 -17.98
CA ASN A 305 -11.92 22.00 -19.04
C ASN A 305 -11.22 23.15 -19.78
N ASP A 306 -9.96 23.45 -19.46
CA ASP A 306 -9.19 24.49 -20.12
C ASP A 306 -8.47 23.94 -21.34
N TYR A 307 -8.96 24.31 -22.51
CA TYR A 307 -8.37 23.95 -23.80
C TYR A 307 -7.36 24.98 -24.30
N SER A 308 -7.14 26.07 -23.55
CA SER A 308 -6.21 27.15 -23.94
C SER A 308 -4.77 26.88 -23.51
N ILE A 309 -4.57 25.99 -22.55
CA ILE A 309 -3.25 25.52 -22.13
C ILE A 309 -3.06 24.04 -22.48
N GLU A 310 -1.82 23.67 -22.78
CA GLU A 310 -1.45 22.28 -22.99
C GLU A 310 -1.57 21.50 -21.67
N LYS A 311 -2.18 20.31 -21.69
CA LYS A 311 -2.13 19.41 -20.54
C LYS A 311 -0.74 18.77 -20.48
N ASN A 312 0.03 19.15 -19.48
CA ASN A 312 1.38 18.64 -19.27
C ASN A 312 1.63 18.29 -17.79
N PHE A 313 2.75 17.63 -17.53
CA PHE A 313 3.15 17.18 -16.20
C PHE A 313 3.32 18.33 -15.20
N PHE A 314 3.89 19.45 -15.65
CA PHE A 314 4.15 20.62 -14.80
C PHE A 314 2.86 21.22 -14.27
N TYR A 315 1.92 21.54 -15.15
CA TYR A 315 0.63 22.08 -14.72
C TYR A 315 -0.14 21.10 -13.86
N PHE A 316 -0.13 19.81 -14.20
CA PHE A 316 -0.80 18.79 -13.38
C PHE A 316 -0.24 18.77 -11.94
N SER A 317 1.07 18.85 -11.80
CA SER A 317 1.80 18.90 -10.53
C SER A 317 1.50 20.18 -9.74
N VAL A 318 1.52 21.35 -10.38
CA VAL A 318 1.19 22.64 -9.77
C VAL A 318 -0.29 22.70 -9.35
N VAL A 319 -1.21 22.17 -10.16
CA VAL A 319 -2.64 22.09 -9.85
C VAL A 319 -2.89 21.28 -8.58
N LYS A 320 -2.23 20.12 -8.44
CA LYS A 320 -2.28 19.32 -7.21
C LYS A 320 -1.76 20.10 -6.00
N CYS A 321 -0.63 20.80 -6.14
CA CYS A 321 -0.07 21.63 -5.07
C CYS A 321 -1.03 22.75 -4.64
N CYS A 322 -1.59 23.49 -5.58
CA CYS A 322 -2.57 24.55 -5.29
C CYS A 322 -3.84 24.00 -4.65
N PHE A 323 -4.33 22.85 -5.10
CA PHE A 323 -5.47 22.17 -4.47
C PHE A 323 -5.18 21.87 -2.99
N VAL A 324 -4.07 21.20 -2.68
CA VAL A 324 -3.71 20.90 -1.29
C VAL A 324 -3.44 22.18 -0.48
N GLY A 325 -2.74 23.16 -1.05
CA GLY A 325 -2.54 24.46 -0.40
C GLY A 325 -3.85 25.14 -0.02
N SER A 326 -4.84 25.10 -0.91
CA SER A 326 -6.16 25.67 -0.62
C SER A 326 -6.91 24.88 0.47
N LEU A 327 -6.74 23.55 0.56
CA LEU A 327 -7.27 22.76 1.67
C LEU A 327 -6.65 23.19 3.01
N ILE A 328 -5.34 23.39 3.04
CA ILE A 328 -4.61 23.86 4.22
C ILE A 328 -5.08 25.26 4.63
N TYR A 329 -5.16 26.18 3.67
CA TYR A 329 -5.62 27.56 3.88
C TYR A 329 -7.00 27.60 4.53
N ASN A 330 -7.89 26.70 4.10
CA ASN A 330 -9.26 26.59 4.62
C ASN A 330 -9.38 25.68 5.86
N ASN A 331 -8.28 25.27 6.47
CA ASN A 331 -8.26 24.42 7.68
C ASN A 331 -9.04 23.10 7.50
N TYR A 332 -8.95 22.48 6.33
CA TYR A 332 -9.50 21.13 6.12
C TYR A 332 -8.79 20.09 6.99
N SER A 333 -9.36 18.88 7.02
CA SER A 333 -8.81 17.76 7.80
C SER A 333 -7.35 17.47 7.44
N LYS A 334 -6.48 17.49 8.45
CA LYS A 334 -5.06 17.13 8.32
C LYS A 334 -4.87 15.71 7.77
N PHE A 335 -5.79 14.79 8.11
CA PHE A 335 -5.75 13.42 7.59
C PHE A 335 -6.04 13.35 6.08
N ILE A 336 -7.00 14.15 5.60
CA ILE A 336 -7.30 14.26 4.16
C ILE A 336 -6.09 14.86 3.44
N ILE A 337 -5.59 16.00 3.93
CA ILE A 337 -4.41 16.69 3.39
C ILE A 337 -3.21 15.73 3.31
N TYR A 338 -2.91 15.03 4.41
CA TYR A 338 -1.83 14.04 4.46
C TYR A 338 -2.02 12.90 3.46
N SER A 339 -3.23 12.36 3.35
CA SER A 339 -3.51 11.25 2.43
C SER A 339 -3.32 11.65 0.97
N LEU A 340 -3.71 12.89 0.62
CA LEU A 340 -3.55 13.41 -0.74
C LEU A 340 -2.11 13.81 -1.06
N VAL A 341 -1.38 14.45 -0.13
CA VAL A 341 0.03 14.84 -0.34
C VAL A 341 0.92 13.64 -0.60
N ASN A 342 0.72 12.53 0.11
CA ASN A 342 1.54 11.33 -0.14
C ASN A 342 1.23 10.62 -1.47
N LEU A 343 0.20 11.07 -2.20
CA LEU A 343 -0.12 10.60 -3.56
C LEU A 343 0.29 11.62 -4.63
N ILE A 344 0.97 12.70 -4.23
CA ILE A 344 1.74 13.55 -5.12
C ILE A 344 3.15 12.93 -5.19
N ASP A 345 3.30 11.89 -6.00
CA ASP A 345 4.55 11.16 -6.23
C ASP A 345 5.45 11.83 -7.29
N CYS A 346 4.91 12.79 -8.03
CA CYS A 346 5.61 13.58 -9.04
C CYS A 346 6.63 14.59 -8.50
N ILE A 347 6.59 14.89 -7.20
CA ILE A 347 7.45 15.90 -6.56
C ILE A 347 7.74 15.40 -5.14
N ASN A 348 8.94 15.66 -4.61
CA ASN A 348 9.26 15.35 -3.22
C ASN A 348 8.59 16.32 -2.23
N LEU A 349 7.27 16.19 -2.08
CA LEU A 349 6.42 17.02 -1.24
C LEU A 349 6.13 16.35 0.10
N LYS A 350 6.28 17.08 1.21
CA LYS A 350 5.97 16.58 2.56
C LYS A 350 5.05 17.52 3.30
N TYR A 351 3.95 16.98 3.82
CA TYR A 351 3.06 17.72 4.72
C TYR A 351 3.56 17.62 6.16
N LEU A 352 3.75 18.77 6.81
CA LEU A 352 4.07 18.92 8.22
C LEU A 352 2.80 19.26 9.01
N PRO A 353 2.19 18.26 9.68
CA PRO A 353 0.90 18.42 10.33
C PRO A 353 0.96 19.35 11.54
N GLN A 354 2.12 19.48 12.18
CA GLN A 354 2.29 20.33 13.37
C GLN A 354 2.17 21.80 13.01
N ASP A 355 2.81 22.20 11.93
CA ASP A 355 2.81 23.58 11.45
C ASP A 355 1.66 23.86 10.47
N ASN A 356 0.99 22.80 10.00
CA ASN A 356 -0.01 22.84 8.93
C ASN A 356 0.58 23.45 7.64
N ARG A 357 1.77 22.99 7.26
CA ARG A 357 2.54 23.52 6.14
C ARG A 357 3.08 22.40 5.26
N ILE A 358 3.48 22.77 4.06
CA ILE A 358 4.07 21.89 3.07
C ILE A 358 5.52 22.27 2.86
N TYR A 359 6.38 21.25 2.85
CA TYR A 359 7.80 21.33 2.64
C TYR A 359 8.18 20.64 1.33
N PHE A 360 8.98 21.31 0.50
CA PHE A 360 9.61 20.70 -0.66
C PHE A 360 10.96 20.13 -0.24
N ASP A 361 11.09 18.80 -0.20
CA ASP A 361 12.34 18.14 0.19
C ASP A 361 13.28 18.03 -1.00
N CYS A 362 13.98 19.11 -1.32
CA CYS A 362 14.94 19.18 -2.43
C CYS A 362 16.24 18.37 -2.18
N LYS A 363 16.24 17.41 -1.25
CA LYS A 363 17.40 16.56 -0.93
C LYS A 363 17.45 15.32 -1.82
N TYR A 364 17.77 15.50 -3.10
CA TYR A 364 18.40 14.43 -3.86
C TYR A 364 19.79 14.86 -4.36
N TYR A 365 20.70 13.90 -4.23
CA TYR A 365 22.10 13.99 -4.58
C TYR A 365 22.26 14.43 -6.03
N CYS A 366 22.93 15.57 -6.25
CA CYS A 366 23.72 15.79 -7.46
C CYS A 366 24.85 14.75 -7.48
N GLU A 367 24.55 13.48 -7.76
CA GLU A 367 25.58 12.60 -8.31
C GLU A 367 25.95 13.21 -9.65
N GLU A 368 27.23 13.54 -9.79
CA GLU A 368 27.85 14.52 -10.70
C GLU A 368 27.65 14.31 -12.22
N ASN A 369 26.59 13.65 -12.71
CA ASN A 369 26.40 13.37 -14.13
C ASN A 369 24.95 13.45 -14.65
N TYR A 370 24.00 13.99 -13.88
CA TYR A 370 22.69 14.40 -14.41
C TYR A 370 22.36 15.80 -13.90
N ASP A 371 22.43 16.80 -14.77
CA ASP A 371 22.20 18.22 -14.44
C ASP A 371 20.75 18.54 -13.98
N TRP A 372 19.84 17.56 -13.90
CA TRP A 372 18.39 17.81 -13.84
C TRP A 372 17.62 16.77 -13.00
N PRO A 373 17.35 17.05 -11.70
CA PRO A 373 15.96 17.20 -11.24
C PRO A 373 15.74 18.26 -10.13
N CYS A 374 16.77 18.83 -9.51
CA CYS A 374 16.62 19.69 -8.32
C CYS A 374 15.97 21.07 -8.59
N ASP A 375 15.96 21.53 -9.84
CA ASP A 375 15.38 22.83 -10.21
C ASP A 375 13.85 22.77 -10.39
N TYR A 376 13.27 21.58 -10.57
CA TYR A 376 11.85 21.45 -10.86
C TYR A 376 10.97 21.74 -9.65
N GLU A 377 11.30 21.15 -8.49
CA GLU A 377 10.72 21.49 -7.19
C GLU A 377 10.82 22.99 -6.90
N VAL A 378 11.96 23.60 -7.24
CA VAL A 378 12.22 25.02 -7.02
C VAL A 378 11.31 25.87 -7.88
N ILE A 379 11.15 25.56 -9.17
CA ILE A 379 10.24 26.29 -10.05
C ILE A 379 8.78 26.08 -9.62
N ILE A 380 8.37 24.86 -9.25
CA ILE A 380 7.01 24.62 -8.74
C ILE A 380 6.78 25.41 -7.46
N SER A 381 7.71 25.36 -6.51
CA SER A 381 7.63 26.14 -5.27
C SER A 381 7.55 27.64 -5.58
N TYR A 382 8.36 28.15 -6.50
CA TYR A 382 8.31 29.55 -6.95
C TYR A 382 6.94 29.88 -7.58
N THR A 383 6.44 29.03 -8.46
CA THR A 383 5.15 29.19 -9.14
C THR A 383 4.01 29.38 -8.15
N ILE A 384 3.97 28.55 -7.10
CA ILE A 384 2.88 28.58 -6.10
C ILE A 384 3.07 29.59 -4.97
N THR A 385 4.29 30.13 -4.77
CA THR A 385 4.60 31.08 -3.67
C THR A 385 4.75 32.53 -4.13
N THR A 386 4.52 32.82 -5.41
CA THR A 386 4.63 34.16 -6.00
C THR A 386 3.28 34.89 -6.10
N THR A 387 2.27 34.40 -5.38
CA THR A 387 0.94 35.03 -5.38
C THR A 387 0.93 36.32 -4.54
N SER A 388 -0.11 37.13 -4.70
CA SER A 388 -0.33 38.32 -3.85
C SER A 388 -0.82 37.98 -2.42
N ASN A 389 -1.12 36.71 -2.13
CA ASN A 389 -1.67 36.27 -0.86
C ASN A 389 -0.58 35.66 0.03
N ASP A 390 -0.05 36.45 0.96
CA ASP A 390 1.02 36.04 1.88
C ASP A 390 0.64 34.83 2.75
N ASP A 391 -0.62 34.71 3.17
CA ASP A 391 -1.09 33.59 3.99
C ASP A 391 -1.07 32.27 3.20
N PHE A 392 -1.45 32.30 1.93
CA PHE A 392 -1.35 31.15 1.03
C PHE A 392 0.10 30.83 0.72
N ASN A 393 0.92 31.83 0.41
CA ASN A 393 2.36 31.62 0.16
C ASN A 393 3.05 31.00 1.38
N TYR A 394 2.70 31.41 2.59
CA TYR A 394 3.28 30.90 3.84
C TYR A 394 3.04 29.41 4.06
N ILE A 395 2.01 28.82 3.44
CA ILE A 395 1.73 27.38 3.51
C ILE A 395 2.89 26.56 2.97
N PHE A 396 3.53 27.06 1.91
CA PHE A 396 4.63 26.37 1.23
C PHE A 396 5.96 26.96 1.68
N PHE A 397 6.95 26.10 1.92
CA PHE A 397 8.29 26.57 2.17
C PHE A 397 9.36 25.61 1.66
N PRO A 398 10.52 26.17 1.26
CA PRO A 398 11.64 25.41 0.72
C PRO A 398 12.42 24.65 1.79
#